data_AF-A0A7C9GF51-F1
#
_entry.id   AF-A0A7C9GF51-F1
#
_cell.length_a   1.000
_cell.length_b   1.000
_cell.length_c   1.000
_cell.angle_alpha   90.00
_cell.angle_beta   90.00
_cell.angle_gamma   90.00
#
_symmetry.space_group_name_H-M   'P 1'
#
loop_
_entity.id
_entity.type
_entity.pdbx_description
1 polymer ?
#
loop_
_entity_poly.entity_id
_entity_poly.type
_entity_poly.pdbx_seq_one_letter_code
_entity_poly.pdbx_strand_id
1 'polypeptide(L)'
;MQDVRTDPMASRPMTSRIVYGLFGLCLAAVAIVTGLWFTGAAQVREQIARSGRALAGEAGAFTVDTLDITGFPFSFEATLGGIAVLGRDARGTWEWRADRALVQLSPWLGRDATFDLAGRHKLRFRAGRVPLDLDITAARAPGEARFGGAGEPDIYTLAPENVTLRDITSGSTLKAEATSFQLFLYPPPERRAGNTQPAAGVLVDLNGIDLPAGMSRFLAPRLTKLAAEIQVLADLPVPVDRRNIARFREAGGSVEVKNLLLQWGPTTIDGSGTVTLDPGLQPEASFAARIAGFEETADALVAAGLIRQQEAQGVKLLLSLMARRSDPGRSAEIRVPITIQDRAIFIGPARLARMPQIRW
;
A
#
# COMPACT_ATOMS: atom_id res chain seq x y z
N MET A 1 42.02 6.49 -90.53
CA MET A 1 42.27 7.51 -89.49
C MET A 1 40.99 7.62 -88.69
N GLN A 2 41.04 7.07 -87.47
CA GLN A 2 40.06 7.08 -86.36
C GLN A 2 38.56 7.18 -86.67
N ASP A 3 37.89 6.03 -86.48
CA ASP A 3 36.46 5.89 -86.25
C ASP A 3 36.30 5.57 -84.76
N VAL A 4 35.79 6.52 -83.96
CA VAL A 4 35.39 6.30 -82.55
C VAL A 4 34.13 7.10 -82.30
N ARG A 5 32.99 6.44 -82.47
CA ARG A 5 31.68 6.93 -82.03
C ARG A 5 31.45 6.40 -80.61
N THR A 6 31.47 7.29 -79.63
CA THR A 6 31.15 6.96 -78.24
C THR A 6 29.63 6.93 -78.06
N ASP A 7 29.06 5.75 -77.84
CA ASP A 7 27.67 5.61 -77.37
C ASP A 7 27.58 6.01 -75.90
N PRO A 8 26.65 6.89 -75.48
CA PRO A 8 26.39 7.13 -74.08
C PRO A 8 25.60 5.94 -73.51
N MET A 9 26.23 5.15 -72.64
CA MET A 9 25.53 4.17 -71.79
C MET A 9 24.51 4.91 -70.91
N ALA A 10 23.24 4.85 -71.29
CA ALA A 10 22.13 5.25 -70.44
C ALA A 10 22.08 4.34 -69.20
N SER A 11 22.57 4.84 -68.06
CA SER A 11 22.43 4.20 -66.76
C SER A 11 20.94 4.13 -66.40
N ARG A 12 20.36 2.93 -66.44
CA ARG A 12 18.97 2.69 -66.04
C ARG A 12 18.75 3.12 -64.58
N PRO A 13 17.63 3.80 -64.24
CA PRO A 13 17.38 4.35 -62.91
C PRO A 13 16.96 3.27 -61.90
N MET A 14 17.83 2.32 -61.59
CA MET A 14 17.58 1.31 -60.53
C MET A 14 17.49 1.96 -59.14
N THR A 15 18.19 3.08 -58.92
CA THR A 15 18.18 3.85 -57.67
C THR A 15 16.81 4.43 -57.34
N SER A 16 16.04 4.85 -58.33
CA SER A 16 14.74 5.50 -58.14
C SER A 16 13.66 4.53 -57.62
N ARG A 17 13.60 3.30 -58.17
CA ARG A 17 12.65 2.27 -57.73
C ARG A 17 12.94 1.76 -56.32
N ILE A 18 14.22 1.65 -55.96
CA ILE A 18 14.64 1.28 -54.60
C ILE A 18 14.29 2.40 -53.60
N VAL A 19 14.53 3.67 -53.97
CA VAL A 19 14.17 4.83 -53.14
C VAL A 19 12.65 4.91 -52.91
N TYR A 20 11.83 4.76 -53.95
CA TYR A 20 10.37 4.73 -53.79
C TYR A 20 9.88 3.52 -52.99
N GLY A 21 10.51 2.36 -53.15
CA GLY A 21 10.21 1.16 -52.35
C GLY A 21 10.53 1.36 -50.87
N LEU A 22 11.70 1.92 -50.55
CA LEU A 22 12.10 2.25 -49.17
C LEU A 22 11.20 3.34 -48.58
N PHE A 23 10.85 4.36 -49.36
CA PHE A 23 9.92 5.40 -48.93
C PHE A 23 8.52 4.84 -48.63
N GLY A 24 7.99 3.98 -49.51
CA GLY A 24 6.73 3.28 -49.29
C GLY A 24 6.77 2.37 -48.06
N LEU A 25 7.87 1.66 -47.83
CA LEU A 25 8.09 0.84 -46.63
C LEU A 25 8.13 1.70 -45.35
N CYS A 26 8.83 2.84 -45.38
CA CYS A 26 8.86 3.78 -44.27
C CYS A 26 7.47 4.34 -43.96
N LEU A 27 6.69 4.73 -44.98
CA LEU A 27 5.32 5.19 -44.80
C LEU A 27 4.42 4.10 -44.22
N ALA A 28 4.55 2.86 -44.73
CA ALA A 28 3.82 1.72 -44.19
C ALA A 28 4.20 1.44 -42.73
N ALA A 29 5.49 1.51 -42.38
CA ALA A 29 5.96 1.34 -41.01
C ALA A 29 5.41 2.44 -40.09
N VAL A 30 5.42 3.71 -40.52
CA VAL A 30 4.83 4.83 -39.78
C VAL A 30 3.33 4.63 -39.60
N ALA A 31 2.60 4.23 -40.63
CA ALA A 31 1.17 3.96 -40.55
C ALA A 31 0.85 2.80 -39.60
N ILE A 32 1.66 1.73 -39.62
CA ILE A 32 1.53 0.57 -38.72
C ILE A 32 1.79 0.99 -37.27
N VAL A 33 2.91 1.69 -37.00
CA VAL A 33 3.24 2.18 -35.65
C VAL A 33 2.14 3.12 -35.14
N THR A 34 1.61 3.97 -36.01
CA THR A 34 0.49 4.86 -35.68
C THR A 34 -0.76 4.05 -35.32
N GLY A 35 -1.17 3.10 -36.16
CA GLY A 35 -2.34 2.27 -35.89
C GLY A 35 -2.20 1.43 -34.61
N LEU A 36 -1.02 0.85 -34.37
CA LEU A 36 -0.73 0.08 -33.17
C LEU A 36 -0.78 0.96 -31.91
N TRP A 37 -0.22 2.16 -31.95
CA TRP A 37 -0.24 3.07 -30.82
C TRP A 37 -1.67 3.51 -30.47
N PHE A 38 -2.47 3.93 -31.45
CA PHE A 38 -3.88 4.31 -31.19
C PHE A 38 -4.72 3.15 -30.66
N THR A 39 -4.46 1.92 -31.14
CA THR A 39 -5.12 0.71 -30.62
C THR A 39 -4.70 0.44 -29.18
N GLY A 40 -3.41 0.56 -28.85
CA GLY A 40 -2.90 0.42 -27.49
C GLY A 40 -3.46 1.48 -26.54
N ALA A 41 -3.54 2.74 -26.98
CA ALA A 41 -4.14 3.83 -26.20
C ALA A 41 -5.62 3.56 -25.88
N ALA A 42 -6.39 3.02 -26.83
CA ALA A 42 -7.77 2.60 -26.60
C ALA A 42 -7.86 1.44 -25.58
N GLN A 43 -6.94 0.50 -25.62
CA GLN A 43 -6.87 -0.60 -24.63
C GLN A 43 -6.54 -0.09 -23.23
N VAL A 44 -5.60 0.85 -23.09
CA VAL A 44 -5.29 1.50 -21.81
C VAL A 44 -6.51 2.23 -21.25
N ARG A 45 -7.25 2.96 -22.09
CA ARG A 45 -8.49 3.64 -21.70
C ARG A 45 -9.54 2.66 -21.17
N GLU A 46 -9.77 1.56 -21.88
CA GLU A 46 -10.73 0.54 -21.45
C GLU A 46 -10.25 -0.17 -20.18
N GLN A 47 -8.94 -0.43 -20.04
CA GLN A 47 -8.39 -1.04 -18.83
C GLN A 47 -8.59 -0.15 -17.60
N ILE A 48 -8.34 1.16 -17.71
CA ILE A 48 -8.60 2.12 -16.63
C ILE A 48 -10.10 2.11 -16.26
N ALA A 49 -10.99 2.15 -17.26
CA ALA A 49 -12.43 2.13 -17.03
C ALA A 49 -12.90 0.81 -16.39
N ARG A 50 -12.33 -0.33 -16.79
CA ARG A 50 -12.62 -1.64 -16.20
C ARG A 50 -12.12 -1.75 -14.77
N SER A 51 -10.88 -1.36 -14.50
CA SER A 51 -10.30 -1.36 -13.16
C SER A 51 -11.04 -0.43 -12.21
N GLY A 52 -11.43 0.76 -12.67
CA GLY A 52 -12.22 1.70 -11.87
C GLY A 52 -13.61 1.15 -11.51
N ARG A 53 -14.31 0.51 -12.47
CA ARG A 53 -15.58 -0.19 -12.21
C ARG A 53 -15.41 -1.37 -11.27
N ALA A 54 -14.35 -2.17 -11.43
CA ALA A 54 -14.04 -3.29 -10.56
C ALA A 54 -13.78 -2.81 -9.12
N LEU A 55 -13.06 -1.69 -8.95
CA LEU A 55 -12.82 -1.06 -7.66
C LEU A 55 -14.11 -0.56 -6.99
N ALA A 56 -15.01 0.05 -7.77
CA ALA A 56 -16.31 0.52 -7.26
C ALA A 56 -17.23 -0.63 -6.81
N GLY A 57 -17.06 -1.82 -7.41
CA GLY A 57 -17.94 -2.98 -7.21
C GLY A 57 -19.25 -2.88 -8.01
N GLU A 58 -20.06 -3.93 -7.99
CA GLU A 58 -21.27 -4.06 -8.83
C GLU A 58 -22.30 -2.94 -8.62
N ALA A 59 -22.44 -2.45 -7.38
CA ALA A 59 -23.38 -1.40 -7.01
C ALA A 59 -22.74 0.00 -6.88
N GLY A 60 -21.49 0.13 -7.32
CA GLY A 60 -20.73 1.37 -7.27
C GLY A 60 -20.74 2.15 -8.58
N ALA A 61 -20.06 3.29 -8.57
CA ALA A 61 -19.82 4.11 -9.75
C ALA A 61 -18.36 4.55 -9.80
N PHE A 62 -17.82 4.59 -11.01
CA PHE A 62 -16.50 5.14 -11.31
C PHE A 62 -16.66 6.23 -12.37
N THR A 63 -16.23 7.45 -12.05
CA THR A 63 -16.28 8.59 -12.96
C THR A 63 -14.94 9.31 -12.98
N VAL A 64 -14.61 9.85 -14.15
CA VAL A 64 -13.43 10.69 -14.39
C VAL A 64 -13.88 11.82 -15.30
N ASP A 65 -13.56 13.06 -14.95
CA ASP A 65 -13.95 14.23 -15.72
C ASP A 65 -13.15 14.32 -17.03
N THR A 66 -11.84 14.04 -16.95
CA THR A 66 -10.93 14.04 -18.11
C THR A 66 -10.00 12.84 -18.10
N LEU A 67 -9.82 12.20 -19.25
CA LEU A 67 -8.86 11.11 -19.45
C LEU A 67 -8.15 11.32 -20.78
N ASP A 68 -6.92 11.82 -20.69
CA ASP A 68 -6.04 12.07 -21.81
C ASP A 68 -4.94 11.01 -21.86
N ILE A 69 -4.63 10.51 -23.04
CA ILE A 69 -3.57 9.52 -23.26
C ILE A 69 -2.57 10.08 -24.27
N THR A 70 -1.35 10.32 -23.83
CA THR A 70 -0.22 10.86 -24.60
C THR A 70 0.94 9.85 -24.62
N GLY A 71 2.10 10.24 -25.18
CA GLY A 71 3.30 9.37 -25.23
C GLY A 71 3.60 8.73 -26.58
N PHE A 72 2.93 9.17 -27.65
CA PHE A 72 3.21 8.67 -29.00
C PHE A 72 4.69 8.81 -29.39
N PRO A 73 5.30 7.79 -30.02
CA PRO A 73 4.76 6.45 -30.32
C PRO A 73 5.16 5.36 -29.31
N PHE A 74 5.96 5.69 -28.30
CA PHE A 74 6.69 4.69 -27.50
C PHE A 74 6.29 4.64 -26.03
N SER A 75 5.28 5.39 -25.60
CA SER A 75 4.71 5.27 -24.26
C SER A 75 3.21 5.54 -24.26
N PHE A 76 2.57 5.14 -23.18
CA PHE A 76 1.20 5.53 -22.85
C PHE A 76 1.25 6.27 -21.52
N GLU A 77 1.03 7.58 -21.58
CA GLU A 77 0.92 8.45 -20.43
C GLU A 77 -0.55 8.84 -20.28
N ALA A 78 -1.22 8.25 -19.30
CA ALA A 78 -2.61 8.52 -18.98
C ALA A 78 -2.68 9.57 -17.86
N THR A 79 -3.27 10.73 -18.17
CA THR A 79 -3.62 11.74 -17.16
C THR A 79 -5.12 11.70 -16.90
N LEU A 80 -5.48 11.36 -15.67
CA LEU A 80 -6.85 11.37 -15.18
C LEU A 80 -7.09 12.63 -14.36
N GLY A 81 -8.19 13.33 -14.60
CA GLY A 81 -8.64 14.47 -13.82
C GLY A 81 -10.04 14.25 -13.22
N GLY A 82 -10.26 14.72 -12.00
CA GLY A 82 -11.58 14.65 -11.34
C GLY A 82 -12.05 13.21 -11.11
N ILE A 83 -11.18 12.38 -10.53
CA ILE A 83 -11.48 10.96 -10.28
C ILE A 83 -12.46 10.89 -9.11
N ALA A 84 -13.56 10.15 -9.29
CA ALA A 84 -14.46 9.79 -8.22
C ALA A 84 -14.86 8.32 -8.31
N VAL A 85 -14.74 7.63 -7.18
CA VAL A 85 -15.12 6.23 -7.00
C VAL A 85 -16.08 6.16 -5.84
N LEU A 86 -17.30 5.75 -6.12
CA LEU A 86 -18.32 5.48 -5.12
C LEU A 86 -18.50 3.98 -5.04
N GLY A 87 -18.13 3.38 -3.90
CA GLY A 87 -18.41 1.97 -3.65
C GLY A 87 -19.49 1.77 -2.60
N ARG A 88 -20.16 0.63 -2.70
CA ARG A 88 -21.13 0.16 -1.71
C ARG A 88 -20.84 -1.29 -1.38
N ASP A 89 -20.72 -1.58 -0.09
CA ASP A 89 -20.56 -2.92 0.44
C ASP A 89 -21.59 -3.21 1.53
N ALA A 90 -21.50 -4.39 2.16
CA ALA A 90 -22.39 -4.79 3.24
C ALA A 90 -22.31 -3.89 4.49
N ARG A 91 -21.25 -3.08 4.63
CA ARG A 91 -20.98 -2.24 5.80
C ARG A 91 -21.43 -0.80 5.59
N GLY A 92 -21.56 -0.36 4.34
CA GLY A 92 -22.09 0.95 3.99
C GLY A 92 -21.60 1.44 2.64
N THR A 93 -21.56 2.76 2.50
CA THR A 93 -21.03 3.41 1.30
C THR A 93 -19.67 4.01 1.61
N TRP A 94 -18.76 3.92 0.65
CA TRP A 94 -17.49 4.62 0.70
C TRP A 94 -17.29 5.42 -0.58
N GLU A 95 -16.59 6.54 -0.48
CA GLU A 95 -16.29 7.42 -1.59
C GLU A 95 -14.81 7.77 -1.55
N TRP A 96 -14.12 7.60 -2.67
CA TRP A 96 -12.79 8.13 -2.91
C TRP A 96 -12.85 9.17 -4.02
N ARG A 97 -12.27 10.34 -3.79
CA ARG A 97 -12.06 11.37 -4.81
C ARG A 97 -10.60 11.76 -4.88
N ALA A 98 -10.12 12.04 -6.07
CA ALA A 98 -8.77 12.55 -6.32
C ALA A 98 -8.79 13.58 -7.44
N ASP A 99 -8.03 14.66 -7.28
CA ASP A 99 -7.99 15.74 -8.27
C ASP A 99 -7.31 15.28 -9.57
N ARG A 100 -6.23 14.49 -9.45
CA ARG A 100 -5.43 14.01 -10.56
C ARG A 100 -4.81 12.64 -10.25
N ALA A 101 -4.59 11.84 -11.28
CA ALA A 101 -3.63 10.74 -11.28
C ALA A 101 -2.86 10.73 -12.60
N LEU A 102 -1.56 10.48 -12.52
CA LEU A 102 -0.70 10.24 -13.68
C LEU A 102 -0.29 8.78 -13.69
N VAL A 103 -0.44 8.11 -14.83
CA VAL A 103 0.02 6.73 -15.02
C VAL A 103 0.84 6.67 -16.30
N GLN A 104 2.04 6.10 -16.23
CA GLN A 104 2.91 5.93 -17.37
C GLN A 104 3.25 4.45 -17.57
N LEU A 105 3.09 4.01 -18.82
CA LEU A 105 3.34 2.64 -19.26
C LEU A 105 4.28 2.69 -20.47
N SER A 106 5.33 1.88 -20.43
CA SER A 106 6.28 1.75 -21.54
C SER A 106 6.47 0.27 -21.91
N PRO A 107 5.53 -0.34 -22.64
CA PRO A 107 5.51 -1.79 -22.86
C PRO A 107 6.76 -2.37 -23.55
N TRP A 108 7.50 -1.53 -24.27
CA TRP A 108 8.73 -1.88 -24.99
C TRP A 108 9.97 -1.92 -24.10
N LEU A 109 9.93 -1.25 -22.94
CA LEU A 109 11.04 -1.12 -22.00
C LEU A 109 10.91 -2.06 -20.79
N GLY A 110 9.72 -2.63 -20.57
CA GLY A 110 9.46 -3.54 -19.46
C GLY A 110 7.96 -3.75 -19.24
N ARG A 111 7.65 -4.51 -18.19
CA ARG A 111 6.27 -4.73 -17.72
C ARG A 111 5.87 -3.77 -16.61
N ASP A 112 6.70 -2.78 -16.29
CA ASP A 112 6.48 -1.92 -15.16
C ASP A 112 5.62 -0.72 -15.56
N ALA A 113 4.69 -0.36 -14.69
CA ALA A 113 3.95 0.89 -14.75
C ALA A 113 4.47 1.82 -13.66
N THR A 114 4.70 3.08 -13.99
CA THR A 114 4.90 4.11 -12.96
C THR A 114 3.65 4.95 -12.84
N PHE A 115 3.41 5.48 -11.65
CA PHE A 115 2.28 6.38 -11.43
C PHE A 115 2.63 7.43 -10.39
N ASP A 116 1.89 8.55 -10.43
CA ASP A 116 1.97 9.60 -9.40
C ASP A 116 0.55 9.97 -8.99
N LEU A 117 0.29 9.84 -7.69
CA LEU A 117 -0.96 10.20 -7.03
C LEU A 117 -0.84 11.53 -6.26
N ALA A 118 0.05 12.43 -6.66
CA ALA A 118 0.18 13.73 -6.02
C ALA A 118 -1.15 14.52 -6.01
N GLY A 119 -1.31 15.37 -5.00
CA GLY A 119 -2.47 16.24 -4.86
C GLY A 119 -3.34 15.90 -3.66
N ARG A 120 -4.65 16.14 -3.79
CA ARG A 120 -5.61 15.95 -2.71
C ARG A 120 -6.46 14.71 -2.98
N HIS A 121 -6.58 13.86 -1.98
CA HIS A 121 -7.52 12.75 -1.94
C HIS A 121 -8.52 12.98 -0.83
N LYS A 122 -9.79 12.67 -1.11
CA LYS A 122 -10.85 12.65 -0.12
C LYS A 122 -11.35 11.22 0.00
N LEU A 123 -11.31 10.68 1.19
CA LEU A 123 -11.85 9.37 1.52
C LEU A 123 -12.98 9.54 2.51
N ARG A 124 -14.18 9.09 2.15
CA ARG A 124 -15.34 9.15 3.02
C ARG A 124 -15.86 7.75 3.20
N PHE A 125 -15.87 7.26 4.44
CA PHE A 125 -16.46 5.98 4.79
C PHE A 125 -17.70 6.24 5.65
N ARG A 126 -18.83 5.82 5.12
CA ARG A 126 -20.12 5.80 5.83
C ARG A 126 -20.42 4.35 6.19
N ALA A 127 -19.50 3.74 6.94
CA ALA A 127 -19.60 2.38 7.45
C ALA A 127 -19.68 2.39 8.98
N GLY A 128 -20.69 1.73 9.55
CA GLY A 128 -20.88 1.68 11.01
C GLY A 128 -21.42 2.97 11.65
N ARG A 129 -21.11 3.19 12.94
CA ARG A 129 -21.69 4.28 13.76
C ARG A 129 -20.97 5.62 13.67
N VAL A 130 -19.73 5.66 13.19
CA VAL A 130 -18.92 6.88 13.12
C VAL A 130 -18.49 7.08 11.67
N PRO A 131 -18.94 8.16 11.00
CA PRO A 131 -18.46 8.49 9.67
C PRO A 131 -16.98 8.88 9.75
N LEU A 132 -16.17 8.32 8.86
CA LEU A 132 -14.76 8.65 8.73
C LEU A 132 -14.55 9.42 7.44
N ASP A 133 -14.30 10.72 7.56
CA ASP A 133 -14.08 11.62 6.44
C ASP A 133 -12.63 12.13 6.52
N LEU A 134 -11.77 11.66 5.61
CA LEU A 134 -10.34 11.94 5.57
C LEU A 134 -9.99 12.78 4.34
N ASP A 135 -9.29 13.88 4.56
CA ASP A 135 -8.60 14.64 3.52
C ASP A 135 -7.10 14.32 3.60
N ILE A 136 -6.55 13.74 2.55
CA ILE A 136 -5.14 13.36 2.44
C ILE A 136 -4.50 14.24 1.37
N THR A 137 -3.36 14.84 1.67
CA THR A 137 -2.60 15.63 0.71
C THR A 137 -1.15 15.19 0.67
N ALA A 138 -0.61 14.99 -0.53
CA ALA A 138 0.80 14.70 -0.76
C ALA A 138 1.32 15.58 -1.90
N ALA A 139 2.53 16.13 -1.75
CA ALA A 139 3.15 16.95 -2.78
C ALA A 139 3.64 16.08 -3.95
N ARG A 140 4.16 14.90 -3.63
CA ARG A 140 4.52 13.83 -4.57
C ARG A 140 4.06 12.52 -3.99
N ALA A 141 3.52 11.64 -4.84
CA ALA A 141 3.16 10.28 -4.45
C ALA A 141 3.55 9.30 -5.57
N PRO A 142 4.86 9.19 -5.86
CA PRO A 142 5.35 8.27 -6.87
C PRO A 142 5.07 6.83 -6.45
N GLY A 143 4.74 6.03 -7.43
CA GLY A 143 4.56 4.60 -7.28
C GLY A 143 4.97 3.84 -8.53
N GLU A 144 5.10 2.54 -8.33
CA GLU A 144 5.53 1.58 -9.34
C GLU A 144 4.68 0.33 -9.19
N ALA A 145 4.16 -0.20 -10.29
CA ALA A 145 3.51 -1.49 -10.36
C ALA A 145 4.33 -2.39 -11.27
N ARG A 146 4.87 -3.47 -10.70
CA ARG A 146 5.56 -4.53 -11.44
C ARG A 146 4.65 -5.74 -11.50
N PHE A 147 4.31 -6.17 -12.71
CA PHE A 147 3.46 -7.32 -12.91
C PHE A 147 4.30 -8.59 -13.04
N GLY A 148 4.08 -9.52 -12.11
CA GLY A 148 4.84 -10.76 -12.00
C GLY A 148 4.62 -11.71 -13.19
N GLY A 149 5.59 -12.58 -13.44
CA GLY A 149 5.41 -13.73 -14.31
C GLY A 149 4.61 -14.87 -13.66
N ALA A 150 4.64 -16.05 -14.29
CA ALA A 150 4.01 -17.24 -13.72
C ALA A 150 4.66 -17.61 -12.37
N GLY A 151 3.88 -17.54 -11.29
CA GLY A 151 4.32 -17.87 -9.93
C GLY A 151 5.02 -16.74 -9.18
N GLU A 152 5.27 -15.59 -9.83
CA GLU A 152 5.81 -14.40 -9.18
C GLU A 152 4.67 -13.47 -8.74
N PRO A 153 4.81 -12.74 -7.62
CA PRO A 153 3.80 -11.79 -7.19
C PRO A 153 3.80 -10.52 -8.05
N ASP A 154 2.63 -9.91 -8.18
CA ASP A 154 2.54 -8.50 -8.57
C ASP A 154 3.00 -7.64 -7.39
N ILE A 155 3.84 -6.63 -7.66
CA ILE A 155 4.40 -5.74 -6.65
C ILE A 155 3.95 -4.32 -6.93
N TYR A 156 3.29 -3.70 -5.95
CA TYR A 156 2.85 -2.32 -6.02
C TYR A 156 3.56 -1.51 -4.93
N THR A 157 4.39 -0.55 -5.33
CA THR A 157 5.10 0.36 -4.43
C THR A 157 4.46 1.74 -4.49
N LEU A 158 4.30 2.39 -3.34
CA LEU A 158 3.80 3.76 -3.23
C LEU A 158 4.62 4.48 -2.15
N ALA A 159 5.31 5.56 -2.51
CA ALA A 159 6.22 6.27 -1.63
C ALA A 159 5.92 7.77 -1.54
N PRO A 160 4.80 8.18 -0.89
CA PRO A 160 4.40 9.56 -0.83
C PRO A 160 5.23 10.36 0.17
N GLU A 161 5.55 11.59 -0.24
CA GLU A 161 6.38 12.52 0.50
C GLU A 161 5.53 13.61 1.15
N ASN A 162 5.86 13.96 2.40
CA ASN A 162 5.20 15.02 3.16
C ASN A 162 3.66 14.87 3.18
N VAL A 163 3.20 13.68 3.57
CA VAL A 163 1.77 13.37 3.64
C VAL A 163 1.16 14.13 4.81
N THR A 164 0.08 14.86 4.55
CA THR A 164 -0.81 15.39 5.59
C THR A 164 -2.14 14.69 5.49
N LEU A 165 -2.58 14.09 6.59
CA LEU A 165 -3.88 13.45 6.73
C LEU A 165 -4.69 14.23 7.75
N ARG A 166 -5.85 14.73 7.34
CA ARG A 166 -6.80 15.44 8.22
C ARG A 166 -8.08 14.63 8.32
N ASP A 167 -8.46 14.28 9.53
CA ASP A 167 -9.79 13.75 9.82
C ASP A 167 -10.73 14.94 10.02
N ILE A 168 -11.71 15.06 9.13
CA ILE A 168 -12.69 16.15 9.12
C ILE A 168 -13.68 16.00 10.28
N THR A 169 -13.98 14.77 10.69
CA THR A 169 -14.93 14.49 11.77
C THR A 169 -14.34 14.90 13.13
N SER A 170 -13.08 14.55 13.40
CA SER A 170 -12.42 14.91 14.66
C SER A 170 -11.67 16.24 14.62
N GLY A 171 -11.41 16.79 13.43
CA GLY A 171 -10.52 17.94 13.23
C GLY A 171 -9.03 17.62 13.40
N SER A 172 -8.68 16.37 13.72
CA SER A 172 -7.30 15.94 13.97
C SER A 172 -6.48 15.96 12.68
N THR A 173 -5.20 16.31 12.81
CA THR A 173 -4.25 16.28 11.70
C THR A 173 -3.04 15.42 12.08
N LEU A 174 -2.63 14.57 11.15
CA LEU A 174 -1.42 13.77 11.16
C LEU A 174 -0.53 14.23 10.02
N LYS A 175 0.78 14.31 10.24
CA LYS A 175 1.75 14.57 9.17
C LYS A 175 2.83 13.50 9.19
N ALA A 176 3.25 13.02 8.04
CA ALA A 176 4.35 12.07 7.91
C ALA A 176 5.35 12.60 6.87
N GLU A 177 6.64 12.55 7.18
CA GLU A 177 7.69 13.07 6.31
C GLU A 177 8.00 12.11 5.16
N ALA A 178 8.25 10.84 5.50
CA ALA A 178 8.56 9.79 4.54
C ALA A 178 7.69 8.56 4.81
N THR A 179 7.03 8.12 3.75
CA THR A 179 6.05 7.05 3.78
C THR A 179 6.39 6.09 2.64
N SER A 180 6.43 4.79 2.90
CA SER A 180 6.59 3.77 1.87
C SER A 180 5.67 2.59 2.16
N PHE A 181 4.94 2.19 1.14
CA PHE A 181 4.07 1.03 1.14
C PHE A 181 4.48 0.13 -0.02
N GLN A 182 4.63 -1.17 0.25
CA GLN A 182 4.77 -2.17 -0.80
C GLN A 182 3.74 -3.27 -0.57
N LEU A 183 2.95 -3.54 -1.60
CA LEU A 183 1.97 -4.62 -1.62
C LEU A 183 2.47 -5.70 -2.58
N PHE A 184 2.48 -6.94 -2.11
CA PHE A 184 2.77 -8.15 -2.88
C PHE A 184 1.46 -8.91 -3.02
N LEU A 185 1.04 -9.19 -4.25
CA LEU A 185 -0.14 -10.03 -4.53
C LEU A 185 0.32 -11.29 -5.23
N TYR A 186 0.18 -12.43 -4.56
CA TYR A 186 0.63 -13.71 -5.11
C TYR A 186 -0.50 -14.33 -5.95
N PRO A 187 -0.18 -14.85 -7.15
CA PRO A 187 -1.18 -15.53 -7.96
C PRO A 187 -1.72 -16.76 -7.21
N PRO A 188 -3.02 -17.09 -7.33
CA PRO A 188 -3.56 -18.30 -6.73
C PRO A 188 -2.83 -19.52 -7.31
N PRO A 189 -2.29 -20.43 -6.47
CA PRO A 189 -1.63 -21.62 -7.00
C PRO A 189 -2.65 -22.57 -7.63
N GLU A 190 -2.28 -23.25 -8.72
CA GLU A 190 -3.14 -24.21 -9.42
C GLU A 190 -3.64 -25.35 -8.50
N ARG A 191 -2.85 -25.70 -7.46
CA ARG A 191 -3.25 -26.55 -6.33
C ARG A 191 -2.58 -26.04 -5.05
N ARG A 192 -3.35 -25.68 -4.03
CA ARG A 192 -2.77 -25.35 -2.71
C ARG A 192 -2.32 -26.61 -1.99
N ALA A 193 -1.00 -26.78 -1.85
CA ALA A 193 -0.43 -27.67 -0.86
C ALA A 193 -0.40 -26.96 0.51
N GLY A 194 -1.58 -26.89 1.16
CA GLY A 194 -1.73 -26.34 2.52
C GLY A 194 -1.66 -24.82 2.65
N ASN A 195 -1.74 -24.34 3.90
CA ASN A 195 -1.89 -22.93 4.29
C ASN A 195 -0.57 -22.18 4.45
N THR A 196 0.51 -22.64 3.82
CA THR A 196 1.86 -22.10 4.04
C THR A 196 2.30 -21.07 3.00
N GLN A 197 1.54 -20.91 1.91
CA GLN A 197 1.86 -19.94 0.85
C GLN A 197 1.10 -18.63 1.08
N PRO A 198 1.79 -17.47 1.02
CA PRO A 198 1.14 -16.17 1.15
C PRO A 198 0.25 -15.89 -0.07
N ALA A 199 -0.95 -15.36 0.16
CA ALA A 199 -1.77 -14.77 -0.88
C ALA A 199 -1.45 -13.28 -1.06
N ALA A 200 -1.00 -12.62 0.01
CA ALA A 200 -0.49 -11.26 -0.05
C ALA A 200 0.60 -10.99 0.99
N GLY A 201 1.42 -9.99 0.70
CA GLY A 201 2.37 -9.39 1.63
C GLY A 201 2.22 -7.87 1.64
N VAL A 202 2.47 -7.23 2.77
CA VAL A 202 2.50 -5.77 2.91
C VAL A 202 3.74 -5.37 3.68
N LEU A 203 4.54 -4.48 3.11
CA LEU A 203 5.58 -3.73 3.81
C LEU A 203 5.11 -2.30 4.02
N VAL A 204 5.22 -1.82 5.25
CA VAL A 204 4.92 -0.44 5.64
C VAL A 204 6.15 0.14 6.30
N ASP A 205 6.55 1.34 5.88
CA ASP A 205 7.64 2.10 6.48
C ASP A 205 7.23 3.58 6.57
N LEU A 206 7.02 4.05 7.79
CA LEU A 206 6.62 5.42 8.09
C LEU A 206 7.66 6.07 9.00
N ASN A 207 8.09 7.28 8.66
CA ASN A 207 9.08 8.03 9.42
C ASN A 207 8.55 9.42 9.74
N GLY A 208 8.85 9.89 10.95
CA GLY A 208 8.57 11.25 11.38
C GLY A 208 7.08 11.59 11.31
N ILE A 209 6.26 10.83 12.04
CA ILE A 209 4.81 11.06 12.10
C ILE A 209 4.50 12.04 13.24
N ASP A 210 4.10 13.26 12.91
CA ASP A 210 3.58 14.22 13.89
C ASP A 210 2.16 13.82 14.27
N LEU A 211 1.96 13.56 15.57
CA LEU A 211 0.71 13.07 16.13
C LEU A 211 -0.23 14.24 16.51
N PRO A 212 -1.56 14.04 16.45
CA PRO A 212 -2.52 15.05 16.87
C PRO A 212 -2.37 15.35 18.37
N ALA A 213 -2.76 16.56 18.79
CA ALA A 213 -2.58 17.05 20.16
C ALA A 213 -3.15 16.13 21.25
N GLY A 214 -4.23 15.40 20.96
CA GLY A 214 -4.81 14.43 21.90
C GLY A 214 -3.93 13.20 22.15
N MET A 215 -3.07 12.84 21.20
CA MET A 215 -2.16 11.70 21.26
C MET A 215 -0.73 12.11 21.62
N SER A 216 -0.30 13.32 21.25
CA SER A 216 1.03 13.86 21.55
C SER A 216 1.35 13.90 23.05
N ARG A 217 0.32 14.02 23.90
CA ARG A 217 0.44 14.07 25.35
C ARG A 217 0.85 12.75 26.01
N PHE A 218 0.80 11.61 25.30
CA PHE A 218 1.03 10.31 25.92
C PHE A 218 2.52 10.01 26.13
N LEU A 219 3.30 9.95 25.05
CA LEU A 219 4.72 9.63 25.09
C LEU A 219 5.58 10.72 24.46
N ALA A 220 5.22 11.13 23.25
CA ALA A 220 5.88 12.22 22.55
C ALA A 220 4.94 12.81 21.48
N PRO A 221 5.17 14.07 21.05
CA PRO A 221 4.41 14.67 19.96
C PRO A 221 4.65 14.03 18.60
N ARG A 222 5.73 13.26 18.46
CA ARG A 222 6.16 12.67 17.21
C ARG A 222 6.51 11.21 17.40
N LEU A 223 5.99 10.37 16.51
CA LEU A 223 6.35 8.98 16.34
C LEU A 223 7.48 8.92 15.31
N THR A 224 8.65 8.49 15.74
CA THR A 224 9.88 8.53 14.94
C THR A 224 9.84 7.53 13.80
N LYS A 225 9.42 6.29 14.09
CA LYS A 225 9.38 5.18 13.14
C LYS A 225 8.20 4.26 13.40
N LEU A 226 7.50 3.86 12.35
CA LEU A 226 6.64 2.68 12.30
C LEU A 226 7.04 1.85 11.08
N ALA A 227 7.51 0.64 11.29
CA ALA A 227 7.76 -0.31 10.21
C ALA A 227 7.06 -1.63 10.51
N ALA A 228 6.45 -2.24 9.48
CA ALA A 228 5.79 -3.52 9.61
C ALA A 228 5.93 -4.35 8.33
N GLU A 229 6.14 -5.65 8.51
CA GLU A 229 6.06 -6.67 7.47
C GLU A 229 4.96 -7.65 7.82
N ILE A 230 3.94 -7.71 6.97
CA ILE A 230 2.71 -8.48 7.19
C ILE A 230 2.51 -9.42 6.01
N GLN A 231 2.15 -10.67 6.28
CA GLN A 231 1.79 -11.66 5.28
C GLN A 231 0.41 -12.25 5.59
N VAL A 232 -0.40 -12.44 4.56
CA VAL A 232 -1.70 -13.11 4.66
C VAL A 232 -1.59 -14.49 4.05
N LEU A 233 -1.83 -15.51 4.86
CA LEU A 233 -1.85 -16.91 4.46
C LEU A 233 -3.30 -17.35 4.26
N ALA A 234 -3.58 -17.97 3.11
CA ALA A 234 -4.92 -18.25 2.54
C ALA A 234 -5.53 -17.10 1.70
N ASP A 235 -6.59 -17.43 0.93
CA ASP A 235 -7.27 -16.49 0.04
C ASP A 235 -7.66 -15.20 0.75
N LEU A 236 -7.38 -14.06 0.11
CA LEU A 236 -7.81 -12.78 0.65
C LEU A 236 -9.35 -12.74 0.75
N PRO A 237 -9.91 -12.38 1.92
CA PRO A 237 -11.36 -12.28 2.11
C PRO A 237 -11.86 -10.96 1.51
N VAL A 238 -11.80 -10.80 0.19
CA VAL A 238 -12.22 -9.59 -0.53
C VAL A 238 -13.50 -9.87 -1.32
N PRO A 239 -14.58 -9.09 -1.15
CA PRO A 239 -14.72 -8.01 -0.16
C PRO A 239 -14.74 -8.54 1.28
N VAL A 240 -14.36 -7.68 2.23
CA VAL A 240 -14.24 -8.02 3.66
C VAL A 240 -15.62 -8.06 4.32
N ASP A 241 -16.34 -9.15 4.12
CA ASP A 241 -17.65 -9.41 4.71
C ASP A 241 -17.65 -10.68 5.57
N ARG A 242 -18.74 -10.90 6.31
CA ARG A 242 -18.89 -12.07 7.19
C ARG A 242 -18.66 -13.41 6.48
N ARG A 243 -19.12 -13.55 5.23
CA ARG A 243 -19.06 -14.80 4.48
C ARG A 243 -17.62 -15.11 4.06
N ASN A 244 -16.92 -14.12 3.50
CA ASN A 244 -15.54 -14.29 3.05
C ASN A 244 -14.57 -14.43 4.22
N ILE A 245 -14.83 -13.74 5.34
CA ILE A 245 -14.06 -13.89 6.57
C ILE A 245 -14.27 -15.26 7.22
N ALA A 246 -15.50 -15.80 7.20
CA ALA A 246 -15.76 -17.17 7.64
C ALA A 246 -14.99 -18.19 6.78
N ARG A 247 -15.01 -18.03 5.45
CA ARG A 247 -14.25 -18.89 4.52
C ARG A 247 -12.75 -18.81 4.74
N PHE A 248 -12.22 -17.61 4.97
CA PHE A 248 -10.81 -17.41 5.30
C PHE A 248 -10.43 -18.21 6.56
N ARG A 249 -11.23 -18.11 7.62
CA ARG A 249 -11.00 -18.91 8.85
C ARG A 249 -11.13 -20.42 8.60
N GLU A 250 -12.18 -20.85 7.90
CA GLU A 250 -12.42 -22.28 7.59
C GLU A 250 -11.29 -22.89 6.76
N ALA A 251 -10.71 -22.10 5.86
CA ALA A 251 -9.51 -22.44 5.13
C ALA A 251 -8.24 -22.38 6.01
N GLY A 252 -8.34 -22.16 7.32
CA GLY A 252 -7.24 -22.03 8.27
C GLY A 252 -6.34 -20.83 8.01
N GLY A 253 -6.92 -19.74 7.48
CA GLY A 253 -6.21 -18.51 7.17
C GLY A 253 -5.66 -17.80 8.40
N SER A 254 -4.50 -17.18 8.24
CA SER A 254 -3.80 -16.43 9.27
C SER A 254 -3.13 -15.19 8.69
N VAL A 255 -2.87 -14.21 9.55
CA VAL A 255 -2.07 -13.04 9.24
C VAL A 255 -0.82 -13.10 10.10
N GLU A 256 0.34 -13.20 9.45
CA GLU A 256 1.63 -13.22 10.12
C GLU A 256 2.24 -11.83 10.09
N VAL A 257 2.62 -11.31 11.26
CA VAL A 257 3.44 -10.11 11.38
C VAL A 257 4.87 -10.58 11.60
N LYS A 258 5.67 -10.56 10.53
CA LYS A 258 7.05 -11.04 10.55
C LYS A 258 7.94 -10.12 11.38
N ASN A 259 7.78 -8.82 11.15
CA ASN A 259 8.53 -7.78 11.81
C ASN A 259 7.60 -6.60 12.08
N LEU A 260 7.64 -6.07 13.30
CA LEU A 260 7.03 -4.81 13.71
C LEU A 260 8.08 -4.02 14.48
N LEU A 261 8.28 -2.77 14.10
CA LEU A 261 9.11 -1.80 14.81
C LEU A 261 8.30 -0.53 15.02
N LEU A 262 8.17 -0.09 16.27
CA LEU A 262 7.56 1.17 16.65
C LEU A 262 8.53 1.94 17.54
N GLN A 263 8.87 3.17 17.15
CA GLN A 263 9.67 4.09 17.96
C GLN A 263 8.86 5.34 18.24
N TRP A 264 8.52 5.57 19.50
CA TRP A 264 7.69 6.68 19.93
C TRP A 264 8.18 7.27 21.25
N GLY A 265 8.82 8.44 21.17
CA GLY A 265 9.45 9.07 22.33
C GLY A 265 10.51 8.17 22.96
N PRO A 266 10.43 7.89 24.27
CA PRO A 266 11.40 7.01 24.93
C PRO A 266 11.21 5.52 24.58
N THR A 267 10.04 5.13 24.05
CA THR A 267 9.66 3.73 23.88
C THR A 267 10.09 3.20 22.52
N THR A 268 10.76 2.05 22.51
CA THR A 268 10.90 1.22 21.31
C THR A 268 10.22 -0.12 21.54
N ILE A 269 9.38 -0.53 20.58
CA ILE A 269 8.71 -1.82 20.57
C ILE A 269 9.10 -2.54 19.29
N ASP A 270 9.72 -3.70 19.45
CA ASP A 270 9.97 -4.66 18.38
C ASP A 270 9.10 -5.89 18.59
N GLY A 271 8.58 -6.50 17.54
CA GLY A 271 7.85 -7.74 17.72
C GLY A 271 7.51 -8.49 16.46
N SER A 272 7.03 -9.71 16.66
CA SER A 272 6.48 -10.56 15.63
C SER A 272 5.35 -11.41 16.22
N GLY A 273 4.47 -11.90 15.37
CA GLY A 273 3.34 -12.68 15.85
C GLY A 273 2.40 -13.16 14.75
N THR A 274 1.31 -13.76 15.19
CA THR A 274 0.30 -14.33 14.32
C THR A 274 -1.07 -13.93 14.81
N VAL A 275 -1.93 -13.58 13.87
CA VAL A 275 -3.35 -13.27 14.08
C VAL A 275 -4.19 -14.29 13.31
N THR A 276 -5.14 -14.89 14.01
CA THR A 276 -6.16 -15.80 13.48
C THR A 276 -7.54 -15.30 13.87
N LEU A 277 -8.58 -16.07 13.59
CA LEU A 277 -9.96 -15.75 13.94
C LEU A 277 -10.56 -16.85 14.80
N ASP A 278 -11.27 -16.44 15.86
CA ASP A 278 -12.02 -17.32 16.73
C ASP A 278 -13.34 -17.84 16.07
N PRO A 279 -14.10 -18.73 16.73
CA PRO A 279 -15.39 -19.19 16.23
C PRO A 279 -16.44 -18.07 16.00
N GLY A 280 -16.34 -16.97 16.74
CA GLY A 280 -17.13 -15.74 16.60
C GLY A 280 -16.60 -14.76 15.53
N LEU A 281 -15.60 -15.17 14.75
CA LEU A 281 -14.88 -14.37 13.76
C LEU A 281 -14.17 -13.17 14.39
N GLN A 282 -13.83 -13.18 15.68
CA GLN A 282 -13.04 -12.13 16.29
C GLN A 282 -11.55 -12.45 16.19
N PRO A 283 -10.67 -11.45 16.11
CA PRO A 283 -9.23 -11.69 16.12
C PRO A 283 -8.77 -12.39 17.40
N GLU A 284 -8.01 -13.46 17.20
CA GLU A 284 -7.15 -14.07 18.21
C GLU A 284 -5.71 -13.83 17.79
N ALA A 285 -4.83 -13.46 18.71
CA ALA A 285 -3.46 -13.15 18.36
C ALA A 285 -2.46 -13.52 19.45
N SER A 286 -1.26 -13.86 19.02
CA SER A 286 -0.11 -14.06 19.89
C SER A 286 1.11 -13.39 19.28
N PHE A 287 1.71 -12.47 20.03
CA PHE A 287 2.90 -11.74 19.65
C PHE A 287 3.99 -11.94 20.69
N ALA A 288 5.23 -12.07 20.24
CA ALA A 288 6.40 -11.87 21.06
C ALA A 288 6.89 -10.44 20.85
N ALA A 289 6.90 -9.64 21.91
CA ALA A 289 7.36 -8.26 21.86
C ALA A 289 8.61 -8.06 22.73
N ARG A 290 9.52 -7.20 22.27
CA ARG A 290 10.62 -6.63 23.03
C ARG A 290 10.36 -5.14 23.19
N ILE A 291 10.43 -4.67 24.43
CA ILE A 291 10.15 -3.28 24.78
C ILE A 291 11.39 -2.70 25.46
N ALA A 292 11.91 -1.60 24.92
CA ALA A 292 13.00 -0.83 25.49
C ALA A 292 12.52 0.57 25.89
N GLY A 293 13.26 1.19 26.82
CA GLY A 293 12.94 2.52 27.37
C GLY A 293 11.72 2.52 28.29
N PHE A 294 11.40 1.38 28.93
CA PHE A 294 10.20 1.22 29.73
C PHE A 294 10.19 2.07 31.02
N GLU A 295 11.37 2.41 31.56
CA GLU A 295 11.46 3.28 32.74
C GLU A 295 11.12 4.72 32.38
N GLU A 296 11.71 5.23 31.30
CA GLU A 296 11.46 6.56 30.77
C GLU A 296 10.03 6.68 30.23
N THR A 297 9.49 5.58 29.68
CA THR A 297 8.07 5.48 29.30
C THR A 297 7.17 5.66 30.52
N ALA A 298 7.47 4.99 31.63
CA ALA A 298 6.69 5.14 32.86
C ALA A 298 6.77 6.58 33.40
N ASP A 299 7.93 7.24 33.33
CA ASP A 299 8.05 8.65 33.71
C ASP A 299 7.23 9.58 32.81
N ALA A 300 7.26 9.35 31.49
CA ALA A 300 6.45 10.12 30.55
C ALA A 300 4.95 9.98 30.83
N LEU A 301 4.49 8.77 31.17
CA LEU A 301 3.09 8.52 31.54
C LEU A 301 2.70 9.18 32.86
N VAL A 302 3.61 9.25 33.85
CA VAL A 302 3.39 10.02 35.09
C VAL A 302 3.31 11.52 34.79
N ALA A 303 4.23 12.04 33.98
CA ALA A 303 4.25 13.46 33.58
C ALA A 303 2.97 13.85 32.80
N ALA A 304 2.43 12.91 32.03
CA ALA A 304 1.15 13.06 31.33
C ALA A 304 -0.09 12.89 32.23
N GLY A 305 0.08 12.54 33.51
CA GLY A 305 -1.00 12.34 34.49
C GLY A 305 -1.83 11.08 34.27
N LEU A 306 -1.29 10.08 33.55
CA LEU A 306 -2.02 8.85 33.19
C LEU A 306 -1.87 7.74 34.22
N ILE A 307 -0.77 7.75 34.96
CA ILE A 307 -0.50 6.82 36.06
C ILE A 307 0.04 7.60 37.26
N ARG A 308 -0.17 7.07 38.47
CA ARG A 308 0.37 7.72 39.67
C ARG A 308 1.85 7.42 39.84
N GLN A 309 2.60 8.33 40.46
CA GLN A 309 4.03 8.15 40.70
C GLN A 309 4.36 6.85 41.47
N GLN A 310 3.55 6.50 42.47
CA GLN A 310 3.72 5.26 43.25
C GLN A 310 3.50 4.00 42.40
N GLU A 311 2.50 4.02 41.51
CA GLU A 311 2.23 2.92 40.57
C GLU A 311 3.40 2.75 39.59
N ALA A 312 3.92 3.86 39.06
CA ALA A 312 5.08 3.85 38.17
C ALA A 312 6.34 3.29 38.83
N GLN A 313 6.62 3.63 40.09
CA GLN A 313 7.77 3.09 40.83
C GLN A 313 7.68 1.56 41.00
N GLY A 314 6.50 1.04 41.36
CA GLY A 314 6.28 -0.39 41.48
C GLY A 314 6.44 -1.12 40.15
N VAL A 315 5.86 -0.57 39.07
CA VAL A 315 6.00 -1.12 37.72
C VAL A 315 7.46 -1.10 37.28
N LYS A 316 8.18 0.01 37.45
CA LYS A 316 9.61 0.11 37.12
C LYS A 316 10.42 -0.97 37.81
N LEU A 317 10.29 -1.13 39.13
CA LEU A 317 11.03 -2.15 39.87
C LEU A 317 10.78 -3.56 39.32
N LEU A 318 9.52 -3.93 39.09
CA LEU A 318 9.15 -5.22 38.52
C LEU A 318 9.74 -5.42 37.12
N LEU A 319 9.62 -4.40 36.28
CA LEU A 319 10.12 -4.39 34.92
C LEU A 319 11.65 -4.49 34.87
N SER A 320 12.39 -3.75 35.72
CA SER A 320 13.85 -3.81 35.80
C SER A 320 14.37 -5.17 36.28
N LEU A 321 13.61 -5.91 37.10
CA LEU A 321 13.93 -7.29 37.48
C LEU A 321 13.74 -8.29 36.33
N MET A 322 12.80 -8.01 35.41
CA MET A 322 12.55 -8.83 34.22
C MET A 322 13.45 -8.45 33.05
N ALA A 323 13.95 -7.22 33.04
CA ALA A 323 14.73 -6.67 31.96
C ALA A 323 16.06 -7.39 31.80
N ARG A 324 16.42 -7.67 30.56
CA ARG A 324 17.72 -8.23 30.20
C ARG A 324 18.52 -7.14 29.52
N ARG A 325 19.80 -7.04 29.88
CA ARG A 325 20.77 -6.25 29.12
C ARG A 325 21.44 -7.17 28.12
N SER A 326 21.20 -6.90 26.83
CA SER A 326 21.77 -7.68 25.75
C SER A 326 23.27 -7.40 25.55
N ASP A 327 23.73 -6.19 25.89
CA ASP A 327 25.14 -5.76 25.83
C ASP A 327 25.44 -4.60 26.81
N PRO A 328 26.71 -4.41 27.23
CA PRO A 328 27.15 -3.18 27.88
C PRO A 328 26.95 -1.98 26.94
N GLY A 329 26.10 -1.02 27.33
CA GLY A 329 25.81 0.20 26.56
C GLY A 329 24.48 0.20 25.79
N ARG A 330 23.75 -0.93 25.74
CA ARG A 330 22.36 -0.95 25.25
C ARG A 330 21.36 -0.76 26.39
N SER A 331 20.26 -0.06 26.11
CA SER A 331 19.14 0.10 27.04
C SER A 331 18.59 -1.28 27.43
N ALA A 332 18.14 -1.40 28.68
CA ALA A 332 17.53 -2.63 29.16
C ALA A 332 16.24 -2.93 28.37
N GLU A 333 16.05 -4.18 27.94
CA GLU A 333 14.88 -4.62 27.19
C GLU A 333 14.07 -5.66 27.97
N ILE A 334 12.75 -5.63 27.80
CA ILE A 334 11.83 -6.60 28.39
C ILE A 334 11.17 -7.38 27.28
N ARG A 335 11.19 -8.70 27.39
CA ARG A 335 10.50 -9.60 26.48
C ARG A 335 9.19 -10.03 27.11
N VAL A 336 8.08 -9.68 26.47
CA VAL A 336 6.73 -9.99 26.96
C VAL A 336 5.87 -10.54 25.83
N PRO A 337 5.10 -11.61 26.09
CA PRO A 337 4.07 -12.01 25.17
C PRO A 337 2.92 -11.00 25.23
N ILE A 338 2.39 -10.63 24.07
CA ILE A 338 1.16 -9.85 23.93
C ILE A 338 0.14 -10.74 23.26
N THR A 339 -0.99 -11.00 23.92
CA THR A 339 -2.02 -11.89 23.38
C THR A 339 -3.37 -11.20 23.28
N ILE A 340 -4.17 -11.63 22.31
CA ILE A 340 -5.57 -11.28 22.16
C ILE A 340 -6.35 -12.59 22.18
N GLN A 341 -7.21 -12.77 23.18
CA GLN A 341 -8.09 -13.94 23.29
C GLN A 341 -9.43 -13.51 23.88
N ASP A 342 -10.55 -13.99 23.33
CA ASP A 342 -11.90 -13.62 23.76
C ASP A 342 -12.13 -12.09 23.79
N ARG A 343 -11.49 -11.37 22.86
CA ARG A 343 -11.43 -9.90 22.80
C ARG A 343 -10.76 -9.23 23.99
N ALA A 344 -10.05 -9.95 24.86
CA ALA A 344 -9.22 -9.38 25.90
C ALA A 344 -7.76 -9.28 25.43
N ILE A 345 -7.14 -8.13 25.65
CA ILE A 345 -5.74 -7.86 25.32
C ILE A 345 -4.92 -8.04 26.60
N PHE A 346 -3.89 -8.88 26.54
CA PHE A 346 -2.99 -9.17 27.65
C PHE A 346 -1.54 -8.81 27.30
N ILE A 347 -0.79 -8.37 28.31
CA ILE A 347 0.67 -8.33 28.28
C ILE A 347 1.17 -9.23 29.42
N GLY A 348 1.82 -10.34 29.07
CA GLY A 348 2.07 -11.40 30.03
C GLY A 348 0.75 -11.84 30.71
N PRO A 349 0.70 -11.95 32.04
CA PRO A 349 -0.53 -12.30 32.76
C PRO A 349 -1.49 -11.11 32.96
N ALA A 350 -1.08 -9.88 32.65
CA ALA A 350 -1.84 -8.68 32.95
C ALA A 350 -2.82 -8.34 31.82
N ARG A 351 -4.11 -8.23 32.15
CA ARG A 351 -5.15 -7.76 31.21
C ARG A 351 -5.08 -6.24 31.09
N LEU A 352 -4.85 -5.74 29.88
CA LEU A 352 -4.77 -4.30 29.62
C LEU A 352 -6.10 -3.69 29.20
N ALA A 353 -6.77 -4.34 28.25
CA ALA A 353 -7.92 -3.75 27.59
C ALA A 353 -8.87 -4.82 27.06
N ARG A 354 -10.04 -4.37 26.63
CA ARG A 354 -11.00 -5.18 25.88
C ARG A 354 -11.18 -4.59 24.49
N MET A 355 -10.98 -5.40 23.47
CA MET A 355 -11.26 -5.06 22.09
C MET A 355 -12.77 -4.97 21.86
N PRO A 356 -13.26 -3.92 21.18
CA PRO A 356 -14.64 -3.87 20.70
C PRO A 356 -14.96 -5.08 19.81
N GLN A 357 -16.21 -5.51 19.80
CA GLN A 357 -16.62 -6.57 18.88
C GLN A 357 -16.63 -6.03 17.44
N ILE A 358 -15.94 -6.72 16.55
CA ILE A 358 -16.01 -6.46 15.11
C ILE A 358 -17.30 -7.09 14.57
N ARG A 359 -18.08 -6.29 13.85
CA ARG A 359 -19.23 -6.74 13.08
C ARG A 359 -18.82 -6.81 11.61
N TRP A 360 -18.81 -8.02 11.06
CA TRP A 360 -18.38 -8.30 9.70
C TRP A 360 -19.44 -8.02 8.66
#